data_AF-A0A498REV0-F1
#
_entry.id   AF-A0A498REV0-F1
#
_cell.length_a   1.000
_cell.length_b   1.000
_cell.length_c   1.000
_cell.angle_alpha   90.00
_cell.angle_beta   90.00
_cell.angle_gamma   90.00
#
_symmetry.space_group_name_H-M   'P 1'
#
loop_
_entity.id
_entity.type
_entity.pdbx_description
1 polymer ?
#
loop_
_entity_poly.entity_id
_entity_poly.type
_entity_poly.pdbx_seq_one_letter_code
_entity_poly.pdbx_strand_id
1 'polypeptide(L)'
;MELQVALFLTLVGGVIISSWMLIATSRSVYNQRMRIIEKEIKSLGGNIISIEQVQRTNCPINNDYKEAELSYKFFRVKYALEDKLKEGWAILAMKQNWYGGNGAIDSKWMWRLR
;
A
#
# COMPACT_ATOMS: atom_id res chain seq x y z
N MET A 1 -2.79 -37.01 -28.14
CA MET A 1 -3.00 -35.61 -28.57
C MET A 1 -3.96 -34.89 -27.63
N GLU A 2 -5.18 -35.41 -27.44
CA GLU A 2 -6.21 -34.86 -26.53
C GLU A 2 -5.71 -34.55 -25.09
N LEU A 3 -4.95 -35.47 -24.48
CA LEU A 3 -4.44 -35.30 -23.12
C LEU A 3 -3.43 -34.14 -22.98
N GLN A 4 -2.60 -33.92 -24.01
CA GLN A 4 -1.61 -32.83 -24.02
C GLN A 4 -2.30 -31.47 -24.19
N VAL A 5 -3.36 -31.40 -25.00
CA VAL A 5 -4.16 -30.19 -25.18
C VAL A 5 -4.92 -29.84 -23.89
N ALA A 6 -5.52 -30.83 -23.22
CA ALA A 6 -6.19 -30.64 -21.93
C ALA A 6 -5.24 -30.18 -20.81
N LEU A 7 -4.03 -30.76 -20.74
CA LEU A 7 -2.98 -30.34 -19.79
C LEU A 7 -2.49 -28.91 -20.09
N PHE A 8 -2.36 -28.54 -21.37
CA PHE A 8 -1.96 -27.19 -21.76
C PHE A 8 -3.03 -26.15 -21.41
N LEU A 9 -4.31 -26.45 -21.68
CA LEU A 9 -5.43 -25.57 -21.37
C LEU A 9 -5.62 -25.38 -19.86
N THR A 10 -5.43 -26.42 -19.05
CA THR A 10 -5.50 -26.34 -17.59
C THR A 10 -4.32 -25.53 -17.00
N LEU A 11 -3.12 -25.69 -17.54
CA LEU A 11 -1.95 -24.87 -17.17
C LEU A 11 -2.14 -23.39 -17.50
N VAL A 12 -2.56 -23.09 -18.74
CA VAL A 12 -2.79 -21.69 -19.17
C VAL A 12 -3.94 -21.06 -18.38
N GLY A 13 -5.04 -21.78 -18.19
CA GLY A 13 -6.17 -21.33 -17.37
C GLY A 13 -5.76 -21.06 -15.92
N GLY A 14 -4.97 -21.94 -15.31
CA GLY A 14 -4.44 -21.77 -13.96
C GLY A 14 -3.52 -20.56 -13.81
N VAL A 15 -2.64 -20.31 -14.78
CA VAL A 15 -1.75 -19.13 -14.80
C VAL A 15 -2.55 -17.83 -14.92
N ILE A 16 -3.58 -17.81 -15.77
CA ILE A 16 -4.43 -16.63 -15.93
C ILE A 16 -5.20 -16.37 -14.63
N ILE A 17 -5.91 -17.35 -14.07
CA ILE A 17 -6.70 -17.17 -12.84
C ILE A 17 -5.83 -16.70 -11.67
N SER A 18 -4.66 -17.33 -11.48
CA SER A 18 -3.74 -16.96 -10.40
C SER A 18 -3.17 -15.55 -10.57
N SER A 19 -2.84 -15.12 -11.79
CA SER A 19 -2.39 -13.75 -12.05
C SER A 19 -3.48 -12.70 -11.78
N TRP A 20 -4.73 -12.99 -12.13
CA TRP A 20 -5.87 -12.12 -11.81
C TRP A 20 -6.11 -12.01 -10.30
N MET A 21 -6.03 -13.12 -9.57
CA MET A 21 -6.12 -13.11 -8.11
C MET A 21 -5.01 -12.28 -7.47
N LEU A 22 -3.78 -12.34 -7.99
CA LEU A 22 -2.66 -11.51 -7.51
C LEU A 22 -2.91 -10.01 -7.75
N ILE A 23 -3.38 -9.64 -8.94
CA ILE A 23 -3.71 -8.25 -9.29
C ILE A 23 -4.84 -7.72 -8.39
N ALA A 24 -5.91 -8.51 -8.22
CA ALA A 24 -7.05 -8.14 -7.38
C ALA A 24 -6.63 -7.94 -5.91
N THR A 25 -5.80 -8.84 -5.38
CA THR A 25 -5.26 -8.74 -4.02
C THR A 25 -4.38 -7.50 -3.86
N SER A 26 -3.50 -7.22 -4.83
CA SER A 26 -2.65 -6.03 -4.83
C SER A 26 -3.47 -4.72 -4.81
N ARG A 27 -4.53 -4.63 -5.62
CA ARG A 27 -5.46 -3.49 -5.61
C ARG A 27 -6.21 -3.36 -4.28
N SER A 28 -6.69 -4.47 -3.72
CA SER A 28 -7.38 -4.47 -2.43
C SER A 28 -6.49 -3.90 -1.33
N VAL A 29 -5.23 -4.36 -1.26
CA VAL A 29 -4.24 -3.88 -0.31
C VAL A 29 -3.93 -2.39 -0.53
N TYR A 30 -3.78 -1.94 -1.77
CA TYR A 30 -3.59 -0.52 -2.06
C TYR A 30 -4.77 0.32 -1.56
N ASN A 31 -6.01 -0.11 -1.83
CA ASN A 31 -7.21 0.59 -1.38
C ASN A 31 -7.31 0.62 0.14
N GLN A 32 -6.93 -0.44 0.84
CA GLN A 32 -6.86 -0.46 2.30
C GLN A 32 -5.89 0.62 2.81
N ARG A 33 -4.68 0.71 2.23
CA ARG A 33 -3.69 1.74 2.58
C ARG A 33 -4.23 3.15 2.38
N MET A 34 -4.86 3.41 1.23
CA MET A 34 -5.45 4.72 0.92
C MET A 34 -6.56 5.08 1.89
N ARG A 35 -7.47 4.16 2.19
CA ARG A 35 -8.56 4.37 3.15
C ARG A 35 -8.08 4.80 4.52
N ILE A 36 -6.96 4.26 4.99
CA ILE A 36 -6.44 4.64 6.31
C ILE A 36 -5.84 6.05 6.27
N ILE A 37 -5.04 6.38 5.24
CA ILE A 37 -4.56 7.75 5.02
C ILE A 37 -5.73 8.74 4.93
N GLU A 38 -6.79 8.39 4.20
CA GLU A 38 -8.01 9.18 4.07
C GLU A 38 -8.75 9.39 5.38
N LYS A 39 -8.91 8.33 6.17
CA LYS A 39 -9.58 8.40 7.47
C LYS A 39 -8.87 9.37 8.41
N GLU A 40 -7.54 9.32 8.44
CA GLU A 40 -6.72 10.20 9.27
C GLU A 40 -6.84 11.67 8.82
N ILE A 41 -6.65 11.97 7.53
CA ILE A 41 -6.78 13.35 7.03
C ILE A 41 -8.19 13.91 7.28
N LYS A 42 -9.23 13.10 7.09
CA LYS A 42 -10.62 13.50 7.41
C LYS A 42 -10.82 13.75 8.90
N SER A 43 -10.20 12.96 9.78
CA SER A 43 -10.28 13.18 11.23
C SER A 43 -9.66 14.50 11.69
N LEU A 44 -8.68 15.00 10.94
CA LEU A 44 -8.09 16.33 11.12
C LEU A 44 -8.98 17.46 10.56
N GLY A 45 -10.10 17.16 9.90
CA GLY A 45 -10.89 18.14 9.15
C GLY A 45 -10.25 18.55 7.83
N GLY A 46 -9.25 17.80 7.36
CA GLY A 46 -8.54 18.07 6.12
C GLY A 46 -9.18 17.42 4.90
N ASN A 47 -8.90 17.97 3.73
CA ASN A 47 -9.28 17.43 2.42
C ASN A 47 -8.03 17.03 1.64
N ILE A 48 -7.96 15.76 1.21
CA ILE A 48 -6.82 15.27 0.44
C ILE A 48 -6.81 15.89 -0.96
N ILE A 49 -5.63 16.34 -1.38
CA ILE A 49 -5.37 16.83 -2.74
C ILE A 49 -4.62 15.76 -3.52
N SER A 50 -3.58 15.17 -2.92
CA SER A 50 -2.86 14.05 -3.53
C SER A 50 -2.20 13.14 -2.49
N ILE A 51 -2.10 11.86 -2.84
CA ILE A 51 -1.32 10.86 -2.12
C ILE A 51 -0.39 10.22 -3.13
N GLU A 52 0.92 10.27 -2.86
CA GLU A 52 1.94 9.69 -3.72
C GLU A 52 2.78 8.70 -2.93
N GLN A 53 2.89 7.46 -3.42
CA GLN A 53 3.84 6.51 -2.85
C GLN A 53 5.24 6.89 -3.31
N VAL A 54 6.15 7.13 -2.36
CA VAL A 54 7.53 7.49 -2.66
C VAL A 54 8.48 6.35 -2.34
N GLN A 55 9.68 6.40 -2.92
CA GLN A 55 10.77 5.54 -2.49
C GLN A 55 11.22 5.94 -1.08
N ARG A 56 11.71 4.96 -0.33
CA ARG A 56 12.23 5.17 1.04
C ARG A 56 13.30 6.26 1.09
N THR A 57 14.19 6.31 0.11
CA THR A 57 15.24 7.34 -0.02
C THR A 57 14.69 8.76 -0.12
N ASN A 58 13.48 8.93 -0.63
CA ASN A 58 12.83 10.22 -0.83
C ASN A 58 11.96 10.65 0.37
N CYS A 59 11.90 9.85 1.43
CA CYS A 59 11.22 10.21 2.67
C CYS A 59 12.23 10.74 3.69
N PRO A 60 12.07 11.98 4.21
CA PRO A 60 13.03 12.61 5.11
C PRO A 60 13.14 11.94 6.48
N ILE A 61 12.19 11.08 6.84
CA ILE A 61 12.15 10.35 8.12
C ILE A 61 12.41 8.85 7.95
N ASN A 62 13.00 8.44 6.82
CA ASN A 62 13.25 7.03 6.52
C ASN A 62 14.17 6.31 7.50
N ASN A 63 15.04 7.04 8.21
CA ASN A 63 16.02 6.49 9.13
C ASN A 63 15.40 5.97 10.44
N ASP A 64 14.18 6.40 10.75
CA ASP A 64 13.47 6.01 11.97
C ASP A 64 12.84 4.61 11.86
N TYR A 65 12.79 4.02 10.65
CA TYR A 65 12.05 2.78 10.36
C TYR A 65 12.97 1.61 9.98
N LYS A 66 13.66 1.01 10.95
CA LYS A 66 14.70 -0.02 10.71
C LYS A 66 14.33 -1.45 11.11
N GLU A 67 13.11 -1.69 11.63
CA GLU A 67 12.73 -3.05 12.07
C GLU A 67 12.73 -4.01 10.88
N ALA A 68 13.57 -5.05 10.94
CA ALA A 68 13.83 -5.96 9.83
C ALA A 68 12.63 -6.88 9.51
N GLU A 69 11.75 -7.11 10.49
CA GLU A 69 10.57 -7.95 10.36
C GLU A 69 9.39 -7.25 9.66
N LEU A 70 9.51 -5.94 9.40
CA LEU A 70 8.47 -5.12 8.83
C LEU A 70 8.89 -4.56 7.46
N SER A 71 7.96 -4.63 6.52
CA SER A 71 8.06 -3.93 5.25
C SER A 71 7.36 -2.57 5.36
N TYR A 72 8.08 -1.49 5.02
CA TYR A 72 7.53 -0.13 5.11
C TYR A 72 7.15 0.42 3.74
N LYS A 73 5.99 1.09 3.68
CA LYS A 73 5.59 1.92 2.53
C LYS A 73 5.51 3.37 2.95
N PHE A 74 6.09 4.24 2.13
CA PHE A 74 6.21 5.66 2.41
C PHE A 74 5.32 6.43 1.44
N PHE A 75 4.55 7.36 1.96
CA PHE A 75 3.64 8.19 1.19
C PHE A 75 3.86 9.66 1.53
N ARG A 76 3.88 10.50 0.49
CA ARG A 76 3.77 11.94 0.59
C ARG A 76 2.30 12.31 0.40
N VAL A 77 1.74 13.07 1.33
CA VAL A 77 0.33 13.44 1.35
C VAL A 77 0.21 14.95 1.30
N LYS A 78 -0.42 15.49 0.27
CA LYS A 78 -0.80 16.89 0.18
C LYS A 78 -2.28 17.03 0.49
N TYR A 79 -2.62 17.92 1.41
CA TYR A 79 -3.99 18.10 1.86
C TYR A 79 -4.26 19.57 2.20
N ALA A 80 -5.50 19.99 2.07
CA ALA A 80 -5.99 21.29 2.52
C ALA A 80 -6.53 21.15 3.95
N LEU A 81 -6.16 22.07 4.84
CA LEU A 81 -6.67 22.16 6.20
C LEU A 81 -6.82 23.63 6.55
N GLU A 82 -8.02 24.05 6.97
CA GLU A 82 -8.32 25.45 7.36
C GLU A 82 -7.79 26.46 6.32
N ASP A 83 -8.13 26.22 5.05
CA ASP A 83 -7.74 27.02 3.88
C ASP A 83 -6.22 27.09 3.58
N LYS A 84 -5.41 26.29 4.28
CA LYS A 84 -3.97 26.18 4.04
C LYS A 84 -3.63 24.85 3.39
N LEU A 85 -2.74 24.91 2.40
CA LEU A 85 -2.09 23.73 1.85
C LEU A 85 -1.04 23.21 2.83
N LYS A 86 -1.13 21.93 3.15
CA LYS A 86 -0.24 21.21 4.04
C LYS A 86 0.38 20.02 3.31
N GLU A 87 1.60 19.70 3.71
CA GLU A 87 2.30 18.49 3.27
C GLU A 87 2.68 17.66 4.49
N GLY A 88 2.35 16.37 4.43
CA GLY A 88 2.65 15.39 5.45
C GLY A 88 3.24 14.12 4.87
N TRP A 89 3.75 13.28 5.76
CA TRP A 89 4.29 11.96 5.44
C TRP A 89 3.47 10.90 6.17
N ALA A 90 3.06 9.86 5.44
CA ALA A 90 2.43 8.67 6.02
C ALA A 90 3.35 7.47 5.78
N ILE A 91 3.70 6.76 6.87
CA ILE A 91 4.53 5.57 6.82
C ILE A 91 3.70 4.39 7.30
N LEU A 92 3.59 3.36 6.46
CA LEU A 92 2.81 2.17 6.74
C LEU A 92 3.76 1.01 6.98
N ALA A 93 3.82 0.56 8.23
CA ALA A 93 4.40 -0.72 8.55
C ALA A 93 3.50 -1.85 8.03
N MET A 94 4.10 -2.91 7.53
CA MET A 94 3.41 -4.10 7.03
C MET A 94 4.16 -5.33 7.50
N LYS A 95 3.46 -6.26 8.13
CA LYS A 95 4.01 -7.57 8.47
C LYS A 95 4.03 -8.43 7.21
N GLN A 96 5.19 -8.95 6.86
CA GLN A 96 5.35 -9.81 5.68
C GLN A 96 4.86 -11.21 6.05
N ASN A 97 3.79 -11.68 5.41
CA ASN A 97 3.35 -13.06 5.60
C ASN A 97 4.18 -13.99 4.71
N TRP A 98 4.50 -15.17 5.23
CA TRP A 98 5.25 -16.24 4.54
C TRP A 98 4.56 -16.75 3.26
N TYR A 99 3.25 -16.59 3.14
CA TYR A 99 2.45 -16.88 1.93
C TYR A 99 1.31 -15.85 1.76
N GLY A 100 1.04 -15.44 0.52
CA GLY A 100 -0.07 -14.54 0.16
C GLY A 100 0.33 -13.07 -0.04
N GLY A 101 -0.65 -12.23 -0.43
CA GLY A 101 -0.43 -10.79 -0.62
C GLY A 101 -0.08 -10.09 0.69
N ASN A 102 0.85 -9.14 0.64
CA ASN A 102 1.26 -8.34 1.81
C ASN A 102 0.12 -7.41 2.28
N GLY A 103 -0.86 -7.97 3.00
CA GLY A 103 -1.89 -7.21 3.70
C GLY A 103 -1.26 -6.35 4.79
N ALA A 104 -1.82 -5.15 5.02
CA ALA A 104 -1.42 -4.30 6.13
C ALA A 104 -1.97 -4.91 7.42
N ILE A 105 -1.12 -5.55 8.23
CA ILE A 105 -1.54 -6.28 9.44
C ILE A 105 -1.34 -5.44 10.70
N ASP A 106 -0.33 -4.57 10.74
CA ASP A 106 -0.11 -3.70 11.89
C ASP A 106 0.54 -2.41 11.42
N SER A 107 -0.20 -1.32 11.53
CA SER A 107 0.20 -0.03 10.97
C SER A 107 0.47 0.92 12.13
N LYS A 108 1.75 1.02 12.51
CA LYS A 108 2.21 2.16 13.29
C LYS A 108 2.28 3.35 12.35
N TRP A 109 1.42 4.33 12.60
CA TRP A 109 1.32 5.58 11.85
C TRP A 109 2.18 6.62 12.54
N MET A 110 2.98 7.34 11.76
CA MET A 110 3.69 8.51 12.25
C MET A 110 3.51 9.63 11.25
N TRP A 111 2.70 10.60 11.66
CA TRP A 111 2.45 11.82 10.92
C TRP A 111 3.47 12.87 11.35
N ARG A 112 4.24 13.39 10.40
CA ARG A 112 4.90 14.69 10.58
C ARG A 112 4.25 15.70 9.67
N LEU A 113 3.53 16.62 10.28
CA LEU A 113 3.10 17.86 9.67
C LEU A 113 4.30 18.82 9.75
N ARG A 114 4.76 19.33 8.60
CA ARG A 114 5.66 20.48 8.58
C ARG A 114 4.86 21.78 8.51
#